data_AF-A0AAV8WT91-F1
#
_entry.id   AF-A0AAV8WT91-F1
#
_cell.length_a   1.000
_cell.length_b   1.000
_cell.length_c   1.000
_cell.angle_alpha   90.00
_cell.angle_beta   90.00
_cell.angle_gamma   90.00
#
_symmetry.space_group_name_H-M   'P 1'
#
loop_
_entity.id
_entity.type
_entity.pdbx_description
1 polymer ?
#
loop_
_entity_poly.entity_id
_entity_poly.type
_entity_poly.pdbx_seq_one_letter_code
_entity_poly.pdbx_strand_id
1 'polypeptide(L)'
;MSALFFQPFKMESSEDVIQIPTDFATNLKCIVCSGYLSVPPIVSGNNGKNVCGRCDFITYNKQERRNIIYEDVAKLMSFPCIFEKCSKKIPWGEVEKHEKVCPYNTIVCPKQGCQESVLVREMVTHFTWHHKLEKSSSVNVANIDINDPDFDSPQLLICREKPFLCFSYRSDTFLGISVYSLDPYEDENLKYFVALTSNNGILIKGRQKILPFNSRIHCADCFENKCTKKYHKYSLNYKTNSTQELHNSMTTKFEIDSVKKILEADKVTFKVALSDASGVLPGAVGKKRKIASISGHDSECDTCKTLLSLPVESHKSGITILECIKEKIKLCPCNSDIKNILEDFDVVDIMEEIKEEDNIEKEVDLTGKGGNNATENGGDADIEMETSADAAKQI
;
A
#
# COMPACT_ATOMS: atom_id res chain seq x y z
N MET A 1 9.63 45.83 -0.47
CA MET A 1 10.32 44.72 -1.17
C MET A 1 9.26 43.97 -1.95
N SER A 2 9.08 44.32 -3.23
CA SER A 2 8.05 43.72 -4.07
C SER A 2 8.54 42.36 -4.58
N ALA A 3 7.84 41.29 -4.20
CA ALA A 3 8.09 39.95 -4.70
C ALA A 3 7.70 39.88 -6.18
N LEU A 4 8.67 39.71 -7.06
CA LEU A 4 8.46 39.41 -8.47
C LEU A 4 7.90 37.99 -8.58
N PHE A 5 6.58 37.89 -8.72
CA PHE A 5 5.92 36.65 -9.12
C PHE A 5 6.36 36.32 -10.55
N PHE A 6 7.22 35.31 -10.70
CA PHE A 6 7.45 34.65 -11.98
C PHE A 6 6.13 33.97 -12.40
N GLN A 7 5.40 34.60 -13.31
CA GLN A 7 4.30 33.91 -13.99
C GLN A 7 4.90 32.83 -14.90
N PRO A 8 4.45 31.57 -14.78
CA PRO A 8 4.89 30.51 -15.70
C PRO A 8 4.44 30.86 -17.11
N PHE A 9 5.39 30.86 -18.03
CA PHE A 9 5.20 31.11 -19.45
C PHE A 9 4.22 30.05 -20.00
N LYS A 10 2.95 30.41 -20.25
CA LYS A 10 2.02 29.58 -21.00
C LYS A 10 2.40 29.68 -22.48
N MET A 11 3.23 28.76 -22.97
CA MET A 11 3.38 28.52 -24.41
C MET A 11 2.09 27.86 -24.92
N GLU A 12 1.13 28.68 -25.34
CA GLU A 12 0.08 28.25 -26.26
C GLU A 12 0.64 28.33 -27.68
N SER A 13 1.45 27.35 -28.06
CA SER A 13 1.86 27.16 -29.45
C SER A 13 1.67 25.70 -29.85
N SER A 14 0.86 25.50 -30.88
CA SER A 14 0.74 24.23 -31.62
C SER A 14 2.02 24.00 -32.45
N GLU A 15 3.18 24.04 -31.78
CA GLU A 15 4.48 23.87 -32.40
C GLU A 15 4.62 22.51 -33.05
N ASP A 16 5.27 22.50 -34.21
CA ASP A 16 5.59 21.33 -35.02
C ASP A 16 6.43 20.34 -34.21
N VAL A 17 5.75 19.46 -33.48
CA VAL A 17 6.41 18.42 -32.69
C VAL A 17 7.10 17.45 -33.65
N ILE A 18 8.43 17.37 -33.54
CA ILE A 18 9.24 16.48 -34.38
C ILE A 18 8.83 15.03 -34.07
N GLN A 19 8.29 14.36 -35.09
CA GLN A 19 8.03 12.93 -35.04
C GLN A 19 9.33 12.16 -35.29
N ILE A 20 9.65 11.20 -34.42
CA ILE A 20 10.82 10.34 -34.58
C ILE A 20 10.57 9.41 -35.77
N PRO A 21 11.42 9.42 -36.83
CA PRO A 21 11.27 8.47 -37.91
C PRO A 21 11.45 7.03 -37.40
N THR A 22 10.66 6.10 -37.93
CA THR A 22 10.60 4.70 -37.47
C THR A 22 11.96 4.00 -37.48
N ASP A 23 12.83 4.37 -38.42
CA ASP A 23 14.15 3.74 -38.60
C ASP A 23 15.12 4.12 -37.48
N PHE A 24 14.95 5.31 -36.89
CA PHE A 24 15.74 5.76 -35.74
C PHE A 24 15.15 5.28 -34.41
N ALA A 25 13.84 5.02 -34.38
CA ALA A 25 13.10 4.63 -33.18
C ALA A 25 13.63 3.34 -32.53
N THR A 26 14.24 2.45 -33.30
CA THR A 26 14.86 1.20 -32.82
C THR A 26 16.13 1.46 -31.99
N ASN A 27 16.92 2.48 -32.35
CA ASN A 27 18.15 2.86 -31.66
C ASN A 27 17.91 3.70 -30.40
N LEU A 28 16.70 4.26 -30.25
CA LEU A 28 16.29 5.09 -29.12
C LEU A 28 15.58 4.27 -28.02
N LYS A 29 16.01 3.02 -27.82
CA LYS A 29 15.45 2.13 -26.81
C LYS A 29 16.42 1.91 -25.65
N CYS A 30 15.86 1.86 -24.45
CA CYS A 30 16.57 1.47 -23.24
C CYS A 30 16.97 0.00 -23.33
N ILE A 31 18.23 -0.33 -23.04
CA ILE A 31 18.67 -1.73 -23.09
C ILE A 31 18.01 -2.63 -22.02
N VAL A 32 17.51 -2.04 -20.94
CA VAL A 32 16.97 -2.78 -19.79
C VAL A 32 15.50 -3.11 -19.99
N CYS A 33 14.67 -2.08 -20.23
CA CYS A 33 13.23 -2.25 -20.34
C CYS A 33 12.71 -2.22 -21.78
N SER A 34 13.60 -2.05 -22.77
CA SER A 34 13.26 -1.97 -24.20
C SER A 34 12.29 -0.85 -24.60
N GLY A 35 11.87 -0.01 -23.65
CA GLY A 35 11.06 1.18 -23.89
C GLY A 35 11.90 2.34 -24.44
N TYR A 36 11.22 3.34 -25.00
CA TYR A 36 11.90 4.53 -25.52
C TYR A 36 12.68 5.28 -24.43
N LEU A 37 13.79 5.90 -24.82
CA LEU A 37 14.62 6.80 -24.01
C LEU A 37 13.89 8.15 -23.78
N SER A 38 12.71 8.08 -23.16
CA SER A 38 11.77 9.20 -23.05
C SER A 38 11.54 9.70 -21.63
N VAL A 39 12.19 9.07 -20.64
CA VAL A 39 12.11 9.41 -19.22
C VAL A 39 13.54 9.67 -18.73
N PRO A 40 13.87 10.88 -18.25
CA PRO A 40 15.18 11.21 -17.70
C PRO A 40 15.41 10.58 -16.31
N PRO A 41 16.67 10.41 -15.87
CA PRO A 41 17.89 10.68 -16.62
C PRO A 41 18.14 9.62 -17.69
N ILE A 42 18.80 10.03 -18.80
CA ILE A 42 19.31 9.11 -19.81
C ILE A 42 20.79 8.95 -19.59
N VAL A 43 21.23 7.71 -19.35
CA VAL A 43 22.62 7.41 -19.04
C VAL A 43 23.20 6.55 -20.17
N SER A 44 24.37 6.95 -20.67
CA SER A 44 25.11 6.20 -21.68
C SER A 44 26.25 5.42 -21.05
N GLY A 45 26.19 4.09 -21.17
CA GLY A 45 27.28 3.22 -20.76
C GLY A 45 28.42 3.19 -21.78
N ASN A 46 29.58 2.67 -21.37
CA ASN A 46 30.81 2.63 -22.19
C ASN A 46 30.65 1.87 -23.53
N ASN A 47 29.63 1.02 -23.65
CA ASN A 47 29.36 0.22 -24.84
C ASN A 47 28.38 0.91 -25.82
N GLY A 48 28.13 2.21 -25.65
CA GLY A 48 27.14 2.96 -26.45
C GLY A 48 25.69 2.59 -26.16
N LYS A 49 25.45 1.83 -25.09
CA LYS A 49 24.12 1.35 -24.69
C LYS A 49 23.51 2.36 -23.72
N ASN A 50 22.24 2.69 -23.93
CA ASN A 50 21.55 3.73 -23.16
C ASN A 50 20.54 3.11 -22.17
N VAL A 51 20.46 3.72 -20.99
CA VAL A 51 19.51 3.39 -19.92
C VAL A 51 18.62 4.61 -19.68
N CYS A 52 17.31 4.39 -19.56
CA CYS A 52 16.36 5.47 -19.25
C CYS A 52 16.10 5.58 -17.74
N GLY A 53 15.48 6.67 -17.33
CA GLY A 53 15.16 6.96 -15.93
C GLY A 53 14.23 5.94 -15.28
N ARG A 54 13.45 5.17 -16.05
CA ARG A 54 12.65 4.04 -15.51
C ARG A 54 13.51 2.89 -14.96
N CYS A 55 14.81 2.92 -15.25
CA CYS A 55 15.80 1.90 -14.95
C CYS A 55 17.02 2.50 -14.23
N ASP A 56 16.85 3.67 -13.61
CA ASP A 56 17.89 4.41 -12.87
C ASP A 56 18.45 3.64 -11.66
N PHE A 57 17.67 2.70 -11.12
CA PHE A 57 18.09 1.80 -10.05
C PHE A 57 19.24 0.85 -10.44
N ILE A 58 19.54 0.70 -11.73
CA ILE A 58 20.65 -0.12 -12.16
C ILE A 58 21.88 0.77 -12.13
N THR A 59 22.62 0.66 -11.03
CA THR A 59 23.93 1.29 -10.86
C THR A 59 24.93 0.61 -11.78
N TYR A 60 24.87 0.93 -13.07
CA TYR A 60 26.01 0.67 -13.93
C TYR A 60 27.12 1.65 -13.49
N ASN A 61 28.31 1.10 -13.23
CA ASN A 61 29.59 1.76 -12.92
C ASN A 61 29.55 3.28 -12.66
N LYS A 62 30.19 3.73 -11.56
CA LYS A 62 30.37 5.16 -11.19
C LYS A 62 30.89 6.11 -12.29
N GLN A 63 31.32 5.59 -13.43
CA GLN A 63 31.83 6.32 -14.59
C GLN A 63 30.77 6.67 -15.63
N GLU A 64 29.54 6.14 -15.53
CA GLU A 64 28.52 6.45 -16.52
C GLU A 64 28.11 7.92 -16.46
N ARG A 65 27.95 8.52 -17.64
CA ARG A 65 27.62 9.93 -17.80
C ARG A 65 26.19 10.08 -18.30
N ARG A 66 25.45 10.96 -17.65
CA ARG A 66 24.15 11.43 -18.15
C ARG A 66 24.35 12.04 -19.54
N ASN A 67 23.57 11.59 -20.52
CA ASN A 67 23.63 12.04 -21.90
C ASN A 67 22.79 13.30 -22.07
N ILE A 68 23.29 14.42 -21.55
CA ILE A 68 22.61 15.72 -21.54
C ILE A 68 22.28 16.17 -22.98
N ILE A 69 23.18 15.93 -23.94
CA ILE A 69 22.97 16.29 -25.35
C ILE A 69 21.73 15.58 -25.90
N TYR A 70 21.61 14.26 -25.67
CA TYR A 70 20.42 13.53 -26.09
C TYR A 70 19.16 14.07 -25.40
N GLU A 71 19.21 14.32 -24.10
CA GLU A 71 18.06 14.85 -23.35
C GLU A 71 17.59 16.20 -23.89
N ASP A 72 18.52 17.11 -24.22
CA ASP A 72 18.19 18.43 -24.78
C ASP A 72 17.54 18.33 -26.16
N VAL A 73 18.01 17.42 -27.01
CA VAL A 73 17.36 17.15 -28.30
C VAL A 73 16.00 16.46 -28.10
N ALA A 74 15.90 15.52 -27.16
CA ALA A 74 14.68 14.77 -26.91
C ALA A 74 13.53 15.66 -26.41
N LYS A 75 13.81 16.77 -25.72
CA LYS A 75 12.82 17.80 -25.36
C LYS A 75 12.02 18.33 -26.55
N LEU A 76 12.58 18.30 -27.75
CA LEU A 76 11.96 18.75 -29.00
C LEU A 76 11.12 17.65 -29.68
N MET A 77 11.07 16.45 -29.11
CA MET A 77 10.42 15.28 -29.68
C MET A 77 9.18 14.86 -28.89
N SER A 78 8.27 14.13 -29.55
CA SER A 78 7.25 13.34 -28.86
C SER A 78 7.52 11.86 -28.95
N PHE A 79 7.11 11.15 -27.91
CA PHE A 79 7.27 9.72 -27.77
C PHE A 79 5.90 9.06 -27.70
N PRO A 80 5.72 7.88 -28.32
CA PRO A 80 4.51 7.11 -28.10
C PRO A 80 4.47 6.62 -26.65
N CYS A 81 3.26 6.45 -26.13
CA CYS A 81 3.04 5.75 -24.87
C CYS A 81 3.62 4.32 -24.94
N ILE A 82 4.12 3.79 -23.81
CA ILE A 82 4.60 2.41 -23.74
C ILE A 82 3.47 1.37 -23.86
N PHE A 83 2.22 1.77 -23.57
CA PHE A 83 1.06 0.89 -23.68
C PHE A 83 0.56 0.88 -25.12
N GLU A 84 0.62 -0.27 -25.79
CA GLU A 84 0.34 -0.44 -27.23
C GLU A 84 -1.03 0.10 -27.67
N LYS A 85 -2.05 -0.01 -26.79
CA LYS A 85 -3.41 0.48 -27.07
C LYS A 85 -3.54 2.01 -26.97
N CYS A 86 -2.54 2.71 -26.43
CA CYS A 86 -2.52 4.16 -26.31
C CYS A 86 -1.82 4.80 -27.52
N SER A 87 -2.60 5.47 -28.37
CA SER A 87 -2.09 6.17 -29.57
C SER A 87 -1.52 7.57 -29.28
N LYS A 88 -1.52 8.03 -28.02
CA LYS A 88 -1.06 9.38 -27.66
C LYS A 88 0.44 9.53 -27.91
N LYS A 89 0.79 10.66 -28.52
CA LYS A 89 2.17 11.17 -28.64
C LYS A 89 2.38 12.18 -27.51
N ILE A 90 3.36 11.92 -26.66
CA ILE A 90 3.56 12.67 -25.41
C ILE A 90 4.92 13.39 -25.49
N PRO A 91 4.99 14.68 -25.14
CA PRO A 91 6.26 15.40 -25.04
C PRO A 91 7.23 14.70 -24.09
N TRP A 92 8.51 14.77 -24.41
CA TRP A 92 9.56 14.28 -23.53
C TRP A 92 9.50 14.95 -22.15
N GLY A 93 9.73 14.18 -21.08
CA GLY A 93 9.58 14.64 -19.70
C GLY A 93 8.16 14.51 -19.13
N GLU A 94 7.13 14.48 -19.98
CA GLU A 94 5.74 14.23 -19.54
C GLU A 94 5.32 12.76 -19.69
N VAL A 95 6.15 11.94 -20.35
CA VAL A 95 5.86 10.52 -20.61
C VAL A 95 5.65 9.73 -19.33
N GLU A 96 6.51 9.91 -18.31
CA GLU A 96 6.38 9.18 -17.05
C GLU A 96 5.06 9.51 -16.32
N LYS A 97 4.69 10.80 -16.31
CA LYS A 97 3.42 11.24 -15.71
C LYS A 97 2.23 10.66 -16.47
N HIS A 98 2.29 10.67 -17.81
CA HIS A 98 1.27 10.05 -18.63
C HIS A 98 1.14 8.54 -18.37
N GLU A 99 2.26 7.81 -18.32
CA GLU A 99 2.26 6.36 -18.10
C GLU A 99 1.55 5.98 -16.79
N LYS A 100 1.77 6.76 -15.72
CA LYS A 100 1.10 6.54 -14.42
C LYS A 100 -0.42 6.61 -14.52
N VAL A 101 -0.94 7.51 -15.37
CA VAL A 101 -2.37 7.87 -15.45
C VAL A 101 -3.02 7.38 -16.75
N CYS A 102 -2.30 6.59 -17.54
CA CYS A 102 -2.78 6.12 -18.82
C CYS A 102 -3.96 5.16 -18.61
N PRO A 103 -5.10 5.33 -19.29
CA PRO A 103 -6.25 4.43 -19.16
C PRO A 103 -5.96 3.02 -19.70
N TYR A 104 -4.88 2.88 -20.48
CA TYR A 104 -4.37 1.60 -20.99
C TYR A 104 -3.24 1.02 -20.13
N ASN A 105 -2.99 1.60 -18.95
CA ASN A 105 -2.03 1.06 -18.00
C ASN A 105 -2.45 -0.35 -17.58
N THR A 106 -1.55 -1.29 -17.84
CA THR A 106 -1.72 -2.70 -17.52
C THR A 106 -0.67 -3.12 -16.49
N ILE A 107 -1.07 -3.99 -15.58
CA ILE A 107 -0.15 -4.66 -14.66
C ILE A 107 -0.35 -6.16 -14.76
N VAL A 108 0.72 -6.92 -14.56
CA VAL A 108 0.61 -8.37 -14.40
C VAL A 108 -0.08 -8.62 -13.06
N CYS A 109 -1.08 -9.50 -13.05
CA CYS A 109 -1.79 -9.85 -11.83
C CYS A 109 -0.78 -10.28 -10.75
N PRO A 110 -0.84 -9.70 -9.55
CA PRO A 110 0.14 -10.00 -8.52
C PRO A 110 -0.18 -11.34 -7.79
N LYS A 111 -1.35 -11.94 -8.03
CA LYS A 111 -1.72 -13.24 -7.44
C LYS A 111 -0.78 -14.34 -7.96
N GLN A 112 -0.22 -15.10 -7.02
CA GLN A 112 0.67 -16.22 -7.34
C GLN A 112 0.01 -17.19 -8.33
N GLY A 113 0.77 -17.60 -9.35
CA GLY A 113 0.30 -18.48 -10.43
C GLY A 113 -0.53 -17.78 -11.52
N CYS A 114 -0.89 -16.50 -11.36
CA CYS A 114 -1.56 -15.72 -12.40
C CYS A 114 -0.54 -14.89 -13.17
N GLN A 115 -0.48 -15.06 -14.50
CA GLN A 115 0.42 -14.30 -15.39
C GLN A 115 -0.34 -13.38 -16.34
N GLU A 116 -1.64 -13.19 -16.12
CA GLU A 116 -2.47 -12.33 -16.95
C GLU A 116 -2.07 -10.87 -16.80
N SER A 117 -1.97 -10.17 -17.94
CA SER A 117 -1.81 -8.71 -17.97
C SER A 117 -3.18 -8.06 -17.98
N VAL A 118 -3.50 -7.30 -16.94
CA VAL A 118 -4.84 -6.79 -16.67
C VAL A 118 -4.78 -5.27 -16.65
N LEU A 119 -5.78 -4.61 -17.25
CA LEU A 119 -5.92 -3.16 -17.12
C LEU A 119 -6.16 -2.81 -15.65
N VAL A 120 -5.48 -1.78 -15.14
CA VAL A 120 -5.60 -1.38 -13.73
C VAL A 120 -7.05 -1.18 -13.29
N ARG A 121 -7.86 -0.55 -14.15
CA ARG A 121 -9.31 -0.33 -13.92
C ARG A 121 -10.15 -1.61 -13.89
N GLU A 122 -9.65 -2.70 -14.46
CA GLU A 122 -10.30 -4.02 -14.55
C GLU A 122 -9.75 -4.99 -13.48
N MET A 123 -8.89 -4.52 -12.57
CA MET A 123 -8.28 -5.37 -11.55
C MET A 123 -9.32 -6.00 -10.61
N VAL A 124 -10.31 -5.22 -10.19
CA VAL A 124 -11.38 -5.71 -9.31
C VAL A 124 -12.19 -6.82 -9.98
N THR A 125 -12.57 -6.62 -11.24
CA THR A 125 -13.31 -7.62 -12.03
C THR A 125 -12.47 -8.87 -12.25
N HIS A 126 -11.19 -8.73 -12.57
CA HIS A 126 -10.27 -9.84 -12.73
C HIS A 126 -10.16 -10.70 -11.46
N PHE A 127 -9.92 -10.08 -10.29
CA PHE A 127 -9.85 -10.84 -9.04
C PHE A 127 -11.18 -11.52 -8.66
N THR A 128 -12.31 -10.86 -8.94
CA THR A 128 -13.63 -11.45 -8.67
C THR A 128 -13.87 -12.70 -9.51
N TRP A 129 -13.49 -12.67 -10.80
CA TRP A 129 -13.79 -13.75 -11.75
C TRP A 129 -12.73 -14.86 -11.77
N HIS A 130 -11.44 -14.50 -11.78
CA HIS A 130 -10.34 -15.46 -11.94
C HIS A 130 -9.84 -16.02 -10.61
N HIS A 131 -9.92 -15.24 -9.52
CA HIS A 131 -9.40 -15.64 -8.20
C HIS A 131 -10.48 -15.97 -7.18
N LYS A 132 -11.75 -16.07 -7.63
CA LYS A 132 -12.94 -16.31 -6.79
C LYS A 132 -12.91 -15.47 -5.51
N LEU A 133 -12.49 -14.21 -5.61
CA LEU A 133 -12.40 -13.34 -4.45
C LEU A 133 -13.80 -13.22 -3.85
N GLU A 134 -14.00 -13.74 -2.64
CA GLU A 134 -15.22 -13.45 -1.89
C GLU A 134 -15.31 -11.93 -1.77
N LYS A 135 -16.40 -11.36 -2.28
CA LYS A 135 -16.65 -9.91 -2.25
C LYS A 135 -16.82 -9.46 -0.80
N SER A 136 -15.73 -9.34 -0.05
CA SER A 136 -15.75 -8.65 1.23
C SER A 136 -15.96 -7.16 0.96
N SER A 137 -17.06 -6.65 1.48
CA SER A 137 -17.46 -5.25 1.34
C SER A 137 -16.58 -4.34 2.20
N SER A 138 -16.11 -3.25 1.58
CA SER A 138 -15.63 -1.96 2.13
C SER A 138 -14.56 -1.90 3.24
N VAL A 139 -14.27 -2.99 3.96
CA VAL A 139 -13.19 -3.09 4.96
C VAL A 139 -12.59 -4.48 4.83
N ASN A 140 -11.66 -4.66 3.89
CA ASN A 140 -11.07 -5.97 3.61
C ASN A 140 -10.18 -6.43 4.77
N VAL A 141 -10.78 -7.21 5.66
CA VAL A 141 -10.12 -7.90 6.76
C VAL A 141 -9.44 -9.15 6.20
N ALA A 142 -8.13 -9.11 6.12
CA ALA A 142 -7.34 -10.30 5.84
C ALA A 142 -7.00 -11.03 7.14
N ASN A 143 -7.85 -11.95 7.60
CA ASN A 143 -7.51 -12.80 8.74
C ASN A 143 -6.48 -13.86 8.30
N ILE A 144 -5.20 -13.56 8.40
CA ILE A 144 -4.13 -14.54 8.16
C ILE A 144 -3.46 -14.87 9.49
N ASP A 145 -3.31 -16.17 9.79
CA ASP A 145 -2.42 -16.65 10.85
C ASP A 145 -0.99 -16.29 10.47
N ILE A 146 -0.23 -15.62 11.34
CA ILE A 146 1.18 -15.31 11.08
C ILE A 146 1.97 -16.59 10.71
N ASN A 147 1.55 -17.75 11.19
CA ASN A 147 2.17 -19.05 10.91
C ASN A 147 1.68 -19.74 9.63
N ASP A 148 0.77 -19.12 8.88
CA ASP A 148 0.35 -19.63 7.59
C ASP A 148 1.51 -19.55 6.59
N PRO A 149 1.92 -20.66 5.94
CA PRO A 149 2.93 -20.62 4.89
C PRO A 149 2.50 -19.78 3.67
N ASP A 150 1.19 -19.58 3.47
CA ASP A 150 0.63 -18.77 2.38
C ASP A 150 0.45 -17.29 2.77
N PHE A 151 1.05 -16.87 3.89
CA PHE A 151 1.07 -15.50 4.37
C PHE A 151 1.69 -14.52 3.36
N ASP A 152 2.64 -14.99 2.57
CA ASP A 152 3.37 -14.20 1.59
C ASP A 152 2.59 -14.14 0.27
N SER A 153 1.52 -13.34 0.23
CA SER A 153 0.92 -13.00 -1.07
C SER A 153 0.31 -11.61 -1.07
N PRO A 154 0.38 -10.90 -2.20
CA PRO A 154 -0.34 -9.66 -2.35
C PRO A 154 -1.84 -9.94 -2.38
N GLN A 155 -2.58 -9.17 -1.59
CA GLN A 155 -4.03 -9.24 -1.49
C GLN A 155 -4.66 -7.98 -2.08
N LEU A 156 -5.79 -8.14 -2.75
CA LEU A 156 -6.56 -7.02 -3.27
C LEU A 156 -7.46 -6.45 -2.17
N LEU A 157 -7.22 -5.20 -1.77
CA LEU A 157 -8.13 -4.43 -0.94
C LEU A 157 -8.97 -3.50 -1.83
N ILE A 158 -10.24 -3.32 -1.48
CA ILE A 158 -11.14 -2.40 -2.20
C ILE A 158 -11.69 -1.39 -1.19
N CYS A 159 -11.46 -0.11 -1.45
CA CYS A 159 -12.03 0.99 -0.67
C CYS A 159 -12.56 2.04 -1.65
N ARG A 160 -13.83 2.44 -1.51
CA ARG A 160 -14.48 3.42 -2.41
C ARG A 160 -14.34 3.07 -3.89
N GLU A 161 -14.53 1.80 -4.23
CA GLU A 161 -14.38 1.26 -5.59
C GLU A 161 -12.96 1.36 -6.17
N LYS A 162 -11.98 1.85 -5.39
CA LYS A 162 -10.58 1.91 -5.78
C LYS A 162 -9.85 0.64 -5.33
N PRO A 163 -9.03 0.03 -6.20
CA PRO A 163 -8.23 -1.13 -5.84
C PRO A 163 -6.88 -0.75 -5.24
N PHE A 164 -6.51 -1.48 -4.19
CA PHE A 164 -5.24 -1.37 -3.48
C PHE A 164 -4.62 -2.77 -3.38
N LEU A 165 -3.29 -2.85 -3.32
CA LEU A 165 -2.57 -4.09 -3.09
C LEU A 165 -1.93 -4.05 -1.71
N CYS A 166 -2.31 -5.00 -0.85
CA CYS A 166 -1.67 -5.23 0.43
C CYS A 166 -0.61 -6.30 0.26
N PHE A 167 0.65 -5.95 0.47
CA PHE A 167 1.75 -6.91 0.55
C PHE A 167 2.06 -7.17 2.01
N SER A 168 2.08 -8.45 2.36
CA SER A 168 2.52 -8.96 3.65
C SER A 168 3.79 -9.77 3.45
N TYR A 169 4.70 -9.66 4.40
CA TYR A 169 5.95 -10.42 4.41
C TYR A 169 6.30 -10.83 5.84
N ARG A 170 6.74 -12.07 6.00
CA ARG A 170 7.27 -12.57 7.27
C ARG A 170 8.76 -12.91 7.14
N SER A 171 9.56 -12.35 8.04
CA SER A 171 10.93 -12.80 8.31
C SER A 171 10.99 -13.54 9.64
N ASP A 172 12.20 -13.92 10.07
CA ASP A 172 12.42 -14.49 11.40
C ASP A 172 12.24 -13.46 12.52
N THR A 173 12.50 -12.18 12.23
CA THR A 173 12.54 -11.11 13.25
C THR A 173 11.33 -10.18 13.20
N PHE A 174 10.75 -9.96 12.03
CA PHE A 174 9.64 -9.02 11.87
C PHE A 174 8.59 -9.47 10.85
N LEU A 175 7.37 -8.95 11.07
CA LEU A 175 6.22 -8.96 10.18
C LEU A 175 6.11 -7.61 9.46
N GLY A 176 6.25 -7.59 8.14
CA GLY A 176 6.11 -6.40 7.31
C GLY A 176 4.76 -6.35 6.60
N ILE A 177 4.08 -5.20 6.63
CA ILE A 177 2.82 -4.96 5.91
C ILE A 177 2.90 -3.59 5.22
N SER A 178 2.57 -3.58 3.92
CA SER A 178 2.49 -2.36 3.10
C SER A 178 1.24 -2.38 2.25
N VAL A 179 0.58 -1.23 2.12
CA VAL A 179 -0.56 -1.06 1.22
C VAL A 179 -0.17 -0.10 0.10
N TYR A 180 -0.46 -0.50 -1.13
CA TYR A 180 -0.15 0.27 -2.32
C TYR A 180 -1.40 0.61 -3.13
N SER A 181 -1.47 1.84 -3.62
CA SER A 181 -2.51 2.24 -4.55
C SER A 181 -2.28 1.73 -5.95
N LEU A 182 -3.33 1.27 -6.63
CA LEU A 182 -3.29 1.20 -8.08
C LEU A 182 -3.74 2.51 -8.76
N ASP A 183 -4.32 3.46 -8.02
CA ASP A 183 -4.72 4.77 -8.52
C ASP A 183 -3.58 5.79 -8.33
N PRO A 184 -3.04 6.38 -9.41
CA PRO A 184 -1.96 7.37 -9.31
C PRO A 184 -2.37 8.70 -8.65
N TYR A 185 -3.67 9.01 -8.54
CA TYR A 185 -4.19 10.26 -7.99
C TYR A 185 -4.74 10.07 -6.58
N GLU A 186 -4.03 9.30 -5.77
CA GLU A 186 -4.54 8.95 -4.46
C GLU A 186 -4.77 10.15 -3.55
N ASP A 187 -5.83 10.03 -2.75
CA ASP A 187 -6.14 10.99 -1.71
C ASP A 187 -5.09 10.86 -0.60
N GLU A 188 -4.24 11.88 -0.44
CA GLU A 188 -3.21 11.91 0.61
C GLU A 188 -3.79 11.73 2.03
N ASN A 189 -5.10 11.96 2.18
CA ASN A 189 -5.84 11.78 3.43
C ASN A 189 -6.17 10.32 3.73
N LEU A 190 -6.10 9.42 2.75
CA LEU A 190 -6.37 8.02 3.00
C LEU A 190 -5.16 7.37 3.67
N LYS A 191 -5.40 6.74 4.82
CA LYS A 191 -4.41 5.99 5.58
C LYS A 191 -4.89 4.56 5.78
N TYR A 192 -3.98 3.71 6.24
CA TYR A 192 -4.38 2.38 6.68
C TYR A 192 -3.92 2.09 8.11
N PHE A 193 -4.60 1.12 8.71
CA PHE A 193 -4.39 0.61 10.05
C PHE A 193 -4.14 -0.86 9.94
N VAL A 194 -3.21 -1.36 10.76
CA VAL A 194 -2.96 -2.79 10.93
C VAL A 194 -3.29 -3.15 12.37
N ALA A 195 -4.24 -4.05 12.55
CA ALA A 195 -4.58 -4.61 13.85
C ALA A 195 -4.17 -6.09 13.90
N LEU A 196 -3.27 -6.43 14.82
CA LEU A 196 -2.91 -7.80 15.19
C LEU A 196 -3.81 -8.23 16.36
N THR A 197 -4.56 -9.31 16.19
CA THR A 197 -5.52 -9.82 17.18
C THR A 197 -5.14 -11.23 17.61
N SER A 198 -5.19 -11.49 18.91
CA SER A 198 -5.13 -12.83 19.49
C SER A 198 -6.34 -13.06 20.40
N ASN A 199 -6.39 -14.24 21.02
CA ASN A 199 -7.31 -14.54 22.11
C ASN A 199 -7.09 -13.64 23.35
N ASN A 200 -5.88 -13.13 23.56
CA ASN A 200 -5.52 -12.39 24.77
C ASN A 200 -5.50 -10.87 24.59
N GLY A 201 -5.47 -10.36 23.35
CA GLY A 201 -5.37 -8.92 23.13
C GLY A 201 -5.43 -8.48 21.66
N ILE A 202 -5.29 -7.18 21.48
CA ILE A 202 -5.21 -6.53 20.17
C ILE A 202 -4.07 -5.52 20.21
N LEU A 203 -3.20 -5.54 19.20
CA LEU A 203 -2.14 -4.56 18.97
C LEU A 203 -2.42 -3.84 17.66
N ILE A 204 -2.43 -2.50 17.66
CA ILE A 204 -2.80 -1.70 16.49
C ILE A 204 -1.67 -0.75 16.13
N LYS A 205 -1.27 -0.72 14.85
CA LYS A 205 -0.46 0.36 14.25
C LYS A 205 -1.31 1.11 13.25
N GLY A 206 -1.54 2.40 13.50
CA GLY A 206 -2.49 3.21 12.75
C GLY A 206 -1.85 4.26 11.84
N ARG A 207 -2.70 4.91 11.03
CA ARG A 207 -2.37 6.10 10.21
C ARG A 207 -1.17 5.93 9.28
N GLN A 208 -0.97 4.72 8.79
CA GLN A 208 0.14 4.38 7.92
C GLN A 208 -0.08 4.95 6.52
N LYS A 209 0.99 5.46 5.90
CA LYS A 209 0.94 6.06 4.57
C LYS A 209 0.73 4.99 3.50
N ILE A 210 -0.26 5.18 2.64
CA ILE A 210 -0.42 4.38 1.42
C ILE A 210 0.56 4.90 0.36
N LEU A 211 1.24 4.00 -0.32
CA LEU A 211 2.23 4.33 -1.35
C LEU A 211 1.66 4.07 -2.74
N PRO A 212 2.02 4.83 -3.78
CA PRO A 212 1.63 4.47 -5.14
C PRO A 212 2.29 3.13 -5.55
N PHE A 213 1.53 2.26 -6.20
CA PHE A 213 2.06 1.02 -6.74
C PHE A 213 2.96 1.29 -7.94
N ASN A 214 4.13 0.65 -7.95
CA ASN A 214 5.04 0.69 -9.07
C ASN A 214 5.39 -0.76 -9.44
N SER A 215 4.91 -1.23 -10.59
CA SER A 215 5.10 -2.62 -11.04
C SER A 215 6.57 -3.02 -11.21
N ARG A 216 7.48 -2.05 -11.34
CA ARG A 216 8.94 -2.31 -11.43
C ARG A 216 9.61 -2.49 -10.07
N ILE A 217 8.94 -2.10 -8.99
CA ILE A 217 9.45 -2.17 -7.62
C ILE A 217 8.64 -3.19 -6.81
N HIS A 218 7.31 -3.10 -6.87
CA HIS A 218 6.36 -3.89 -6.08
C HIS A 218 5.87 -5.11 -6.87
N CYS A 219 6.78 -6.02 -7.19
CA CYS A 219 6.45 -7.26 -7.89
C CYS A 219 6.35 -8.43 -6.90
N ALA A 220 5.28 -9.23 -6.98
CA ALA A 220 5.11 -10.44 -6.15
C ALA A 220 6.34 -11.36 -6.21
N ASP A 221 6.83 -11.67 -7.42
CA ASP A 221 8.03 -12.49 -7.60
C ASP A 221 9.29 -11.86 -6.97
N CYS A 222 9.37 -10.52 -6.87
CA CYS A 222 10.48 -9.84 -6.18
C CYS A 222 10.36 -10.00 -4.66
N PHE A 223 9.15 -9.91 -4.11
CA PHE A 223 8.90 -10.17 -2.69
C PHE A 223 9.25 -11.61 -2.30
N GLU A 224 8.99 -12.57 -3.18
CA GLU A 224 9.30 -14.00 -2.99
C GLU A 224 10.75 -14.39 -3.36
N ASN A 225 11.60 -13.44 -3.77
CA ASN A 225 12.97 -13.72 -4.25
C ASN A 225 13.04 -14.70 -5.45
N LYS A 226 12.07 -14.66 -6.37
CA LYS A 226 11.98 -15.52 -7.56
C LYS A 226 12.00 -14.73 -8.88
N CYS A 227 12.03 -13.40 -8.84
CA CYS A 227 11.90 -12.55 -10.02
C CYS A 227 13.13 -12.59 -10.95
N THR A 228 12.91 -12.94 -12.21
CA THR A 228 13.92 -12.94 -13.29
C THR A 228 13.79 -11.76 -14.27
N LYS A 229 12.85 -10.83 -14.04
CA LYS A 229 12.60 -9.68 -14.92
C LYS A 229 13.70 -8.61 -14.76
N LYS A 230 14.46 -8.36 -15.83
CA LYS A 230 15.57 -7.38 -15.85
C LYS A 230 15.13 -5.95 -15.52
N TYR A 231 13.89 -5.57 -15.78
CA TYR A 231 13.42 -4.22 -15.50
C TYR A 231 12.84 -4.05 -14.09
N HIS A 232 12.92 -5.08 -13.23
CA HIS A 232 12.53 -4.97 -11.82
C HIS A 232 13.75 -4.68 -10.94
N LYS A 233 13.58 -3.75 -9.99
CA LYS A 233 14.66 -3.30 -9.10
C LYS A 233 15.28 -4.43 -8.27
N TYR A 234 14.43 -5.28 -7.71
CA TYR A 234 14.81 -6.36 -6.81
C TYR A 234 14.77 -7.73 -7.52
N SER A 235 15.08 -7.77 -8.82
CA SER A 235 15.21 -9.03 -9.55
C SER A 235 16.54 -9.73 -9.21
N LEU A 236 16.54 -11.06 -9.27
CA LEU A 236 17.72 -11.93 -9.13
C LEU A 236 18.86 -11.60 -10.11
N ASN A 237 18.59 -10.83 -11.17
CA ASN A 237 19.62 -10.32 -12.08
C ASN A 237 20.58 -9.31 -11.41
N TYR A 238 20.21 -8.73 -10.26
CA TYR A 238 20.96 -7.68 -9.57
C TYR A 238 21.43 -8.15 -8.21
N LYS A 239 22.67 -8.65 -8.13
CA LYS A 239 23.28 -9.16 -6.88
C LYS A 239 23.35 -8.12 -5.75
N THR A 240 23.38 -6.84 -6.09
CA THR A 240 23.48 -5.74 -5.12
C THR A 240 22.14 -5.34 -4.53
N ASN A 241 21.02 -5.71 -5.16
CA ASN A 241 19.69 -5.25 -4.76
C ASN A 241 19.02 -6.38 -4.00
N SER A 242 19.32 -6.47 -2.70
CA SER A 242 18.77 -7.54 -1.87
C SER A 242 17.26 -7.39 -1.73
N THR A 243 16.54 -8.52 -1.76
CA THR A 243 15.12 -8.58 -1.36
C THR A 243 14.91 -8.03 0.05
N GLN A 244 15.94 -8.13 0.91
CA GLN A 244 15.97 -7.49 2.22
C GLN A 244 15.73 -5.97 2.14
N GLU A 245 16.23 -5.25 1.13
CA GLU A 245 15.94 -3.82 0.97
C GLU A 245 14.46 -3.56 0.66
N LEU A 246 13.84 -4.41 -0.17
CA LEU A 246 12.41 -4.33 -0.46
C LEU A 246 11.59 -4.56 0.81
N HIS A 247 11.91 -5.62 1.56
CA HIS A 247 11.25 -5.90 2.84
C HIS A 247 11.52 -4.81 3.88
N ASN A 248 12.72 -4.23 3.87
CA ASN A 248 13.06 -3.11 4.73
C ASN A 248 12.32 -1.82 4.36
N SER A 249 11.86 -1.68 3.12
CA SER A 249 11.07 -0.53 2.65
C SER A 249 9.59 -0.61 3.02
N MET A 250 9.14 -1.70 3.66
CA MET A 250 7.74 -1.84 4.05
C MET A 250 7.33 -0.80 5.10
N THR A 251 6.13 -0.25 4.92
CA THR A 251 5.64 0.92 5.67
C THR A 251 5.26 0.59 7.11
N THR A 252 4.80 -0.63 7.39
CA THR A 252 4.50 -1.09 8.75
C THR A 252 5.32 -2.34 9.08
N LYS A 253 5.95 -2.34 10.25
CA LYS A 253 6.70 -3.51 10.76
C LYS A 253 6.32 -3.82 12.19
N PHE A 254 6.22 -5.09 12.52
CA PHE A 254 6.07 -5.59 13.89
C PHE A 254 7.18 -6.58 14.19
N GLU A 255 7.92 -6.38 15.27
CA GLU A 255 8.88 -7.38 15.73
C GLU A 255 8.12 -8.59 16.28
N ILE A 256 8.41 -9.79 15.77
CA ILE A 256 7.64 -11.00 16.07
C ILE A 256 7.71 -11.37 17.55
N ASP A 257 8.88 -11.26 18.16
CA ASP A 257 9.07 -11.58 19.57
C ASP A 257 8.30 -10.62 20.48
N SER A 258 8.29 -9.33 20.13
CA SER A 258 7.47 -8.33 20.80
C SER A 258 5.98 -8.62 20.68
N VAL A 259 5.50 -8.99 19.47
CA VAL A 259 4.09 -9.36 19.25
C VAL A 259 3.69 -10.58 20.10
N LYS A 260 4.50 -11.65 20.08
CA LYS A 260 4.25 -12.86 20.88
C LYS A 260 4.22 -12.56 22.37
N LYS A 261 5.13 -11.72 22.85
CA LYS A 261 5.21 -11.32 24.26
C LYS A 261 4.00 -10.50 24.69
N ILE A 262 3.57 -9.53 23.87
CA ILE A 262 2.46 -8.63 24.20
C ILE A 262 1.11 -9.34 24.12
N LEU A 263 0.92 -10.15 23.08
CA LEU A 263 -0.34 -10.85 22.83
C LEU A 263 -0.41 -12.21 23.54
N GLU A 264 0.66 -12.64 24.22
CA GLU A 264 0.80 -13.91 24.93
C GLU A 264 0.26 -15.11 24.12
N ALA A 265 0.46 -15.08 22.79
CA ALA A 265 -0.17 -16.01 21.86
C ALA A 265 0.79 -16.41 20.75
N ASP A 266 0.82 -17.70 20.45
CA ASP A 266 1.58 -18.26 19.33
C ASP A 266 0.94 -17.99 17.98
N LYS A 267 -0.40 -17.79 17.99
CA LYS A 267 -1.21 -17.52 16.82
C LYS A 267 -1.83 -16.13 16.93
N VAL A 268 -1.63 -15.36 15.88
CA VAL A 268 -2.12 -13.99 15.77
C VAL A 268 -2.69 -13.83 14.38
N THR A 269 -3.85 -13.19 14.29
CA THR A 269 -4.48 -12.81 13.02
C THR A 269 -4.26 -11.32 12.81
N PHE A 270 -3.81 -10.89 11.64
CA PHE A 270 -3.81 -9.46 11.33
C PHE A 270 -5.10 -9.02 10.63
N LYS A 271 -5.34 -7.71 10.60
CA LYS A 271 -6.44 -7.06 9.88
C LYS A 271 -5.91 -5.74 9.36
N VAL A 272 -6.06 -5.50 8.06
CA VAL A 272 -5.79 -4.19 7.45
C VAL A 272 -7.10 -3.46 7.26
N ALA A 273 -7.18 -2.21 7.72
CA ALA A 273 -8.33 -1.35 7.52
C ALA A 273 -7.90 -0.05 6.86
N LEU A 274 -8.60 0.35 5.81
CA LEU A 274 -8.42 1.64 5.15
C LEU A 274 -9.37 2.65 5.80
N SER A 275 -8.88 3.83 6.16
CA SER A 275 -9.74 4.92 6.65
C SER A 275 -9.25 6.28 6.15
N ASP A 276 -10.18 7.19 6.03
CA ASP A 276 -9.87 8.60 5.85
C ASP A 276 -9.27 9.18 7.13
N ALA A 277 -8.52 10.27 7.01
CA ALA A 277 -7.97 11.04 8.12
C ALA A 277 -9.05 11.52 9.14
N SER A 278 -10.31 11.61 8.72
CA SER A 278 -11.45 11.96 9.57
C SER A 278 -12.11 10.76 10.28
N GLY A 279 -11.70 9.52 9.98
CA GLY A 279 -12.40 8.31 10.38
C GLY A 279 -12.08 7.84 11.80
N VAL A 280 -13.14 7.65 12.59
CA VAL A 280 -13.12 6.90 13.87
C VAL A 280 -12.69 5.45 13.61
N LEU A 281 -11.82 4.91 14.46
CA LEU A 281 -11.31 3.54 14.35
C LEU A 281 -12.45 2.50 14.28
N PRO A 282 -12.44 1.58 13.30
CA PRO A 282 -13.42 0.51 13.19
C PRO A 282 -13.20 -0.52 14.33
N GLY A 283 -13.84 -0.29 15.48
CA GLY A 283 -13.77 -1.20 16.62
C GLY A 283 -14.02 -0.59 18.01
N ALA A 284 -14.19 0.72 18.13
CA ALA A 284 -14.41 1.37 19.44
C ALA A 284 -15.83 1.20 20.02
N VAL A 285 -16.66 0.31 19.48
CA VAL A 285 -18.04 0.10 19.96
C VAL A 285 -18.10 -1.08 20.94
N GLY A 286 -17.91 -0.76 22.23
CA GLY A 286 -18.77 -1.33 23.28
C GLY A 286 -18.46 -2.72 23.86
N LYS A 287 -17.20 -3.16 24.06
CA LYS A 287 -16.84 -4.15 25.11
C LYS A 287 -15.47 -3.84 25.71
N LYS A 288 -15.41 -3.63 27.03
CA LYS A 288 -14.15 -3.40 27.78
C LYS A 288 -13.26 -4.65 27.67
N ARG A 289 -12.31 -4.66 26.74
CA ARG A 289 -11.18 -5.61 26.71
C ARG A 289 -9.90 -4.84 27.06
N LYS A 290 -8.97 -5.49 27.77
CA LYS A 290 -7.68 -4.91 28.13
C LYS A 290 -6.92 -4.53 26.86
N ILE A 291 -6.67 -3.24 26.69
CA ILE A 291 -5.74 -2.70 25.70
C ILE A 291 -4.38 -2.64 26.40
N ALA A 292 -3.40 -3.39 25.90
CA ALA A 292 -2.04 -3.37 26.43
C ALA A 292 -1.23 -2.26 25.72
N SER A 293 -0.64 -1.34 26.48
CA SER A 293 0.30 -0.32 26.01
C SER A 293 1.75 -0.77 26.26
N ILE A 294 2.66 -0.47 25.34
CA ILE A 294 4.07 -0.91 25.38
C ILE A 294 4.95 0.15 26.08
N SER A 295 5.88 -0.31 26.92
CA SER A 295 7.03 0.44 27.45
C SER A 295 8.35 -0.14 26.93
N GLY A 296 9.21 0.69 26.33
CA GLY A 296 10.60 0.36 25.98
C GLY A 296 11.58 0.98 26.98
N HIS A 297 12.63 0.24 27.35
CA HIS A 297 13.71 0.68 28.23
C HIS A 297 14.87 1.26 27.42
N ASP A 298 15.42 2.39 27.87
CA ASP A 298 16.85 2.52 28.17
C ASP A 298 17.07 3.62 29.23
N SER A 299 17.84 3.28 30.27
CA SER A 299 18.17 4.04 31.49
C SER A 299 17.00 4.35 32.45
N GLU A 300 16.77 3.46 33.42
CA GLU A 300 15.69 3.60 34.40
C GLU A 300 15.98 4.67 35.46
N CYS A 301 15.26 5.78 35.38
CA CYS A 301 14.94 6.59 36.56
C CYS A 301 13.80 5.92 37.34
N ASP A 302 13.94 5.78 38.68
CA ASP A 302 12.93 5.16 39.55
C ASP A 302 11.54 5.81 39.42
N THR A 303 11.48 7.10 39.08
CA THR A 303 10.24 7.83 38.80
C THR A 303 9.52 7.30 37.55
N CYS A 304 10.25 7.04 36.46
CA CYS A 304 9.68 6.44 35.24
C CYS A 304 9.21 5.01 35.46
N LYS A 305 9.98 4.23 36.22
CA LYS A 305 9.64 2.85 36.58
C LYS A 305 8.36 2.79 37.40
N THR A 306 8.19 3.72 38.34
CA THR A 306 6.99 3.84 39.16
C THR A 306 5.79 4.28 38.31
N LEU A 307 5.97 5.18 37.35
CA LEU A 307 4.89 5.62 36.46
C LEU A 307 4.39 4.52 35.51
N LEU A 308 5.30 3.68 35.00
CA LEU A 308 4.98 2.57 34.09
C LEU A 308 4.42 1.33 34.81
N SER A 309 4.56 1.24 36.13
CA SER A 309 4.10 0.11 36.94
C SER A 309 2.79 0.35 37.70
N LEU A 310 2.18 1.55 37.57
CA LEU A 310 0.89 1.81 38.18
C LEU A 310 -0.22 1.01 37.48
N PRO A 311 -0.99 0.17 38.20
CA PRO A 311 -2.13 -0.51 37.62
C PRO A 311 -3.20 0.52 37.23
N VAL A 312 -3.68 0.42 35.99
CA VAL A 312 -4.81 1.22 35.49
C VAL A 312 -6.09 0.66 36.11
N GLU A 313 -6.37 1.03 37.36
CA GLU A 313 -7.69 0.88 37.95
C GLU A 313 -8.43 2.21 37.83
N SER A 314 -9.61 2.16 37.22
CA SER A 314 -10.46 3.34 37.01
C SER A 314 -10.92 3.89 38.36
N HIS A 315 -10.36 5.03 38.76
CA HIS A 315 -10.83 5.80 39.91
C HIS A 315 -12.19 6.44 39.58
N LYS A 316 -13.16 6.37 40.50
CA LYS A 316 -14.55 6.84 40.31
C LYS A 316 -14.71 8.36 40.13
N SER A 317 -13.63 9.14 40.12
CA SER A 317 -13.67 10.60 40.17
C SER A 317 -13.51 11.31 38.81
N GLY A 318 -13.45 10.59 37.69
CA GLY A 318 -13.46 11.22 36.34
C GLY A 318 -12.26 12.12 36.04
N ILE A 319 -11.19 12.06 36.83
CA ILE A 319 -9.92 12.72 36.54
C ILE A 319 -9.15 11.79 35.62
N THR A 320 -8.82 12.28 34.42
CA THR A 320 -8.05 11.50 33.45
C THR A 320 -6.65 11.22 34.02
N ILE A 321 -6.14 10.02 33.76
CA ILE A 321 -4.79 9.55 34.11
C ILE A 321 -3.70 10.58 33.74
N LEU A 322 -4.00 11.45 32.77
CA LEU A 322 -3.17 12.55 32.31
C LEU A 322 -2.82 13.59 33.40
N GLU A 323 -3.72 13.94 34.33
CA GLU A 323 -3.42 14.96 35.35
C GLU A 323 -2.53 14.43 36.49
N CYS A 324 -2.74 13.18 36.92
CA CYS A 324 -1.84 12.51 37.87
C CYS A 324 -0.44 12.27 37.30
N ILE A 325 -0.35 12.04 35.98
CA ILE A 325 0.91 11.86 35.27
C ILE A 325 1.61 13.21 35.03
N LYS A 326 0.89 14.29 34.69
CA LYS A 326 1.46 15.63 34.46
C LYS A 326 2.20 16.18 35.69
N GLU A 327 1.64 16.05 36.89
CA GLU A 327 2.30 16.49 38.12
C GLU A 327 3.58 15.68 38.44
N LYS A 328 3.57 14.38 38.13
CA LYS A 328 4.72 13.48 38.37
C LYS A 328 5.80 13.56 37.27
N ILE A 329 5.44 13.87 36.03
CA ILE A 329 6.39 14.12 34.93
C ILE A 329 7.23 15.37 35.21
N LYS A 330 6.63 16.43 35.78
CA LYS A 330 7.37 17.65 36.19
C LYS A 330 8.50 17.35 37.19
N LEU A 331 8.42 16.23 37.90
CA LEU A 331 9.39 15.79 38.91
C LEU A 331 10.38 14.74 38.36
N CYS A 332 10.28 14.29 37.10
CA CYS A 332 11.29 13.40 36.55
C CYS A 332 12.56 14.19 36.17
N PRO A 333 13.75 13.81 36.69
CA PRO A 333 15.01 14.40 36.26
C PRO A 333 15.34 14.16 34.78
N CYS A 334 14.67 13.17 34.18
CA CYS A 334 14.91 12.59 32.86
C CYS A 334 14.21 13.32 31.70
N ASN A 335 13.84 14.59 31.86
CA ASN A 335 12.82 15.36 31.12
C ASN A 335 12.92 15.43 29.56
N SER A 336 13.71 14.58 28.90
CA SER A 336 13.93 14.54 27.45
C SER A 336 13.15 13.48 26.67
N ASP A 337 12.69 12.36 27.24
CA ASP A 337 12.28 11.21 26.39
C ASP A 337 10.81 10.78 26.44
N ILE A 338 10.02 11.24 27.42
CA ILE A 338 8.59 10.87 27.49
C ILE A 338 7.78 11.52 26.37
N LYS A 339 8.18 12.72 25.93
CA LYS A 339 7.49 13.44 24.85
C LYS A 339 7.65 12.72 23.51
N ASN A 340 8.82 12.14 23.23
CA ASN A 340 9.09 11.33 22.04
C ASN A 340 8.34 9.99 22.07
N ILE A 341 8.22 9.36 23.25
CA ILE A 341 7.46 8.11 23.43
C ILE A 341 5.96 8.33 23.20
N LEU A 342 5.43 9.50 23.56
CA LEU A 342 4.00 9.82 23.41
C LEU A 342 3.65 10.41 22.03
N GLU A 343 4.61 10.92 21.26
CA GLU A 343 4.38 11.41 19.89
C GLU A 343 4.02 10.26 18.91
N ASP A 344 4.39 9.01 19.22
CA ASP A 344 4.04 7.82 18.41
C ASP A 344 2.64 7.24 18.71
N PHE A 345 1.91 7.77 19.70
CA PHE A 345 0.58 7.29 20.07
C PHE A 345 -0.45 8.43 20.04
N ASP A 346 -1.44 8.32 19.15
CA ASP A 346 -2.61 9.21 19.17
C ASP A 346 -3.49 8.92 20.39
N VAL A 347 -3.32 9.70 21.46
CA VAL A 347 -4.30 9.81 22.54
C VAL A 347 -5.28 10.92 22.14
N VAL A 348 -6.40 10.55 21.52
CA VAL A 348 -7.46 11.50 21.18
C VAL A 348 -8.30 11.81 22.43
N ASP A 349 -8.43 13.10 22.75
CA ASP A 349 -9.32 13.64 23.78
C ASP A 349 -10.80 13.42 23.39
N ILE A 350 -11.48 12.50 24.09
CA ILE A 350 -12.92 12.21 23.93
C ILE A 350 -13.68 12.91 25.06
N MET A 351 -13.75 14.25 25.06
CA MET A 351 -14.51 14.96 26.09
C MET A 351 -15.50 16.03 25.60
N GLU A 352 -15.62 16.33 24.30
CA GLU A 352 -16.48 17.45 23.86
C GLU A 352 -17.79 17.12 23.13
N GLU A 353 -18.17 15.86 22.92
CA GLU A 353 -19.45 15.53 22.23
C GLU A 353 -20.44 14.68 23.04
N ILE A 354 -20.46 14.82 24.37
CA ILE A 354 -21.53 14.24 25.20
C ILE A 354 -22.12 15.30 26.13
N LYS A 355 -22.72 16.34 25.53
CA LYS A 355 -23.78 17.13 26.18
C LYS A 355 -24.72 17.63 25.11
N GLU A 356 -25.75 16.84 24.85
CA GLU A 356 -27.10 17.20 24.41
C GLU A 356 -27.63 16.04 23.56
N GLU A 357 -28.35 15.13 24.20
CA GLU A 357 -29.50 14.39 23.65
C GLU A 357 -29.95 13.33 24.68
N ASP A 358 -30.54 13.81 25.78
CA ASP A 358 -31.49 13.02 26.56
C ASP A 358 -32.76 13.87 26.69
N ASN A 359 -33.63 13.78 25.68
CA ASN A 359 -35.06 14.05 25.78
C ASN A 359 -35.70 13.74 24.43
N ILE A 360 -36.45 12.63 24.35
CA ILE A 360 -37.86 12.54 23.91
C ILE A 360 -38.19 11.05 23.76
N GLU A 361 -38.99 10.55 24.70
CA GLU A 361 -39.74 9.31 24.58
C GLU A 361 -41.19 9.64 24.16
N LYS A 362 -41.76 8.74 23.35
CA LYS A 362 -43.20 8.56 22.99
C LYS A 362 -43.69 9.51 21.89
N GLU A 363 -44.44 9.08 20.89
CA GLU A 363 -45.40 7.98 20.77
C GLU A 363 -45.66 7.78 19.25
N VAL A 364 -46.11 6.60 18.81
CA VAL A 364 -47.27 6.40 17.89
C VAL A 364 -47.27 4.97 17.36
N ASP A 365 -48.48 4.45 17.41
CA ASP A 365 -48.97 3.10 17.19
C ASP A 365 -49.44 2.90 15.72
N LEU A 366 -49.69 1.63 15.40
CA LEU A 366 -50.60 1.08 14.37
C LEU A 366 -50.15 0.70 12.94
N THR A 367 -50.63 -0.52 12.61
CA THR A 367 -50.93 -1.15 11.31
C THR A 367 -49.75 -1.81 10.57
N GLY A 368 -49.84 -3.02 10.01
CA GLY A 368 -50.93 -3.99 9.84
C GLY A 368 -50.48 -5.10 8.86
N LYS A 369 -51.14 -6.26 8.93
CA LYS A 369 -51.39 -7.31 7.90
C LYS A 369 -50.35 -7.42 6.75
N GLY A 370 -49.69 -8.56 6.53
CA GLY A 370 -50.26 -9.88 6.23
C GLY A 370 -49.79 -10.31 4.83
N GLY A 371 -49.50 -11.60 4.62
CA GLY A 371 -49.20 -12.11 3.28
C GLY A 371 -48.31 -13.35 3.25
N ASN A 372 -48.96 -14.52 3.30
CA ASN A 372 -48.39 -15.80 2.89
C ASN A 372 -47.98 -15.76 1.40
N ASN A 373 -46.93 -16.49 1.03
CA ASN A 373 -46.97 -17.36 -0.15
C ASN A 373 -45.83 -18.39 -0.11
N ALA A 374 -46.23 -19.64 -0.32
CA ALA A 374 -45.40 -20.80 -0.59
C ALA A 374 -45.58 -21.17 -2.06
N THR A 375 -44.49 -21.63 -2.70
CA THR A 375 -44.41 -22.52 -3.89
C THR A 375 -42.91 -22.70 -4.17
N GLU A 376 -42.30 -23.87 -3.97
CA GLU A 376 -42.28 -25.07 -4.81
C GLU A 376 -41.58 -24.91 -6.18
N ASN A 377 -40.86 -25.99 -6.55
CA ASN A 377 -40.10 -26.30 -7.77
C ASN A 377 -38.58 -26.04 -7.66
N GLY A 378 -37.67 -27.02 -7.76
CA GLY A 378 -37.72 -28.29 -8.50
C GLY A 378 -36.94 -28.14 -9.80
N GLY A 379 -35.83 -28.86 -9.96
CA GLY A 379 -35.05 -28.84 -11.20
C GLY A 379 -33.63 -29.38 -11.06
N ASP A 380 -33.51 -30.70 -11.13
CA ASP A 380 -32.27 -31.42 -11.44
C ASP A 380 -31.81 -31.09 -12.86
N ALA A 381 -30.48 -30.98 -13.05
CA ALA A 381 -29.85 -31.08 -14.36
C ALA A 381 -28.43 -31.64 -14.21
N ASP A 382 -28.31 -32.92 -14.49
CA ASP A 382 -27.05 -33.62 -14.77
C ASP A 382 -26.36 -32.98 -15.99
N ILE A 383 -25.07 -32.68 -15.85
CA ILE A 383 -24.20 -32.31 -16.98
C ILE A 383 -23.12 -33.38 -17.07
N GLU A 384 -23.24 -34.19 -18.12
CA GLU A 384 -22.22 -35.09 -18.62
C GLU A 384 -20.97 -34.29 -19.05
N MET A 385 -19.80 -34.69 -18.57
CA MET A 385 -18.52 -34.14 -19.00
C MET A 385 -17.76 -35.23 -19.77
N GLU A 386 -17.88 -35.19 -21.10
CA GLU A 386 -16.99 -35.89 -22.01
C GLU A 386 -15.59 -35.24 -21.98
N THR A 387 -14.56 -36.01 -21.67
CA THR A 387 -13.17 -35.61 -21.89
C THR A 387 -12.56 -36.47 -22.99
N SER A 388 -12.43 -35.90 -24.19
CA SER A 388 -11.62 -36.44 -25.28
C SER A 388 -10.18 -35.94 -25.18
N ALA A 389 -9.24 -36.86 -25.38
CA ALA A 389 -7.82 -36.65 -25.52
C ALA A 389 -7.44 -36.01 -26.88
N ASP A 390 -6.27 -35.35 -26.90
CA ASP A 390 -5.23 -35.32 -27.96
C ASP A 390 -4.50 -33.96 -27.94
N ALA A 391 -3.22 -33.89 -27.52
CA ALA A 391 -2.01 -34.18 -28.30
C ALA A 391 -1.69 -33.12 -29.37
N ALA A 392 -0.59 -32.37 -29.20
CA ALA A 392 0.51 -32.25 -30.20
C ALA A 392 1.52 -31.11 -29.93
N LYS A 393 2.80 -31.51 -30.00
CA LYS A 393 3.96 -30.90 -30.72
C LYS A 393 4.45 -29.50 -30.30
N GLN A 394 5.67 -29.38 -29.77
CA GLN A 394 6.96 -29.36 -30.50
C GLN A 394 7.00 -28.32 -31.64
N ILE A 395 7.53 -27.12 -31.35
CA ILE A 395 8.62 -26.45 -32.09
C ILE A 395 9.49 -25.72 -31.06
#